data_AF-A0A7S3PI56-F1
#
_entry.id   AF-A0A7S3PI56-F1
#
_cell.length_a   1.000
_cell.length_b   1.000
_cell.length_c   1.000
_cell.angle_alpha   90.00
_cell.angle_beta   90.00
_cell.angle_gamma   90.00
#
_symmetry.space_group_name_H-M   'P 1'
#
loop_
_entity.id
_entity.type
_entity.pdbx_description
1 polymer ?
#
loop_
_entity_poly.entity_id
_entity_poly.type
_entity_poly.pdbx_seq_one_letter_code
_entity_poly.pdbx_strand_id
1 'polypeptide(L)'
;MKRRALAPPREMHIICSNVELIRDIHTELLAEIEKEKDPKVVLATFDAYVTEFKAYSKYFESLPNSLALVQRFSAEIGSFAKFLQSVHRSRRYHGKPREELEILLMKPLRRIIQYQLDFTRLISLCADADSKTLFYRKLTGIKAAIDQILNNVEINTEKLKERANTIATYGQFIRSK
;
A
#
# COMPACT_ATOMS: atom_id res chain seq x y z
N MET A 1 24.93 -10.61 9.51
CA MET A 1 23.75 -10.20 10.30
C MET A 1 22.96 -11.46 10.66
N LYS A 2 22.97 -11.93 11.92
CA LYS A 2 22.19 -13.14 12.31
C LYS A 2 20.70 -12.80 12.26
N ARG A 3 19.93 -13.48 11.41
CA ARG A 3 18.46 -13.33 11.36
C ARG A 3 17.88 -13.77 12.70
N ARG A 4 17.30 -12.86 13.47
CA ARG A 4 16.49 -13.21 14.65
C ARG A 4 15.10 -13.58 14.17
N ALA A 5 14.60 -14.75 14.55
CA ALA A 5 13.21 -15.11 14.35
C ALA A 5 12.35 -14.29 15.34
N LEU A 6 11.77 -13.19 14.85
CA LEU A 6 10.92 -12.29 15.66
C LEU A 6 9.45 -12.72 15.66
N ALA A 7 9.06 -13.50 14.66
CA ALA A 7 7.78 -14.13 14.46
C ALA A 7 7.98 -15.35 13.54
N PRO A 8 7.01 -16.27 13.46
CA PRO A 8 7.16 -17.41 12.56
C PRO A 8 7.13 -16.96 11.08
N PRO A 9 7.84 -17.67 10.18
CA PRO A 9 8.06 -17.21 8.80
C PRO A 9 6.78 -16.97 8.00
N ARG A 10 5.75 -17.77 8.26
CA ARG A 10 4.44 -17.67 7.58
C ARG A 10 3.76 -16.35 7.89
N GLU A 11 3.76 -15.93 9.16
CA GLU A 11 3.14 -14.69 9.62
C GLU A 11 3.96 -13.48 9.17
N MET A 12 5.28 -13.59 9.09
CA MET A 12 6.10 -12.55 8.46
C MET A 12 5.78 -12.36 6.98
N HIS A 13 5.52 -13.45 6.25
CA HIS A 13 5.05 -13.36 4.86
C HIS A 13 3.67 -12.70 4.77
N ILE A 14 2.79 -12.90 5.75
CA ILE A 14 1.50 -12.20 5.79
C ILE A 14 1.72 -10.70 6.05
N ILE A 15 2.53 -10.33 7.05
CA ILE A 15 2.80 -8.93 7.42
C ILE A 15 3.40 -8.14 6.25
N CYS A 16 4.35 -8.73 5.52
CA CYS A 16 5.03 -8.06 4.42
C CYS A 16 4.29 -8.21 3.08
N SER A 17 3.44 -9.24 2.94
CA SER A 17 2.69 -9.53 1.71
C SER A 17 3.55 -9.40 0.44
N ASN A 18 3.05 -8.76 -0.61
CA ASN A 18 3.77 -8.45 -1.83
C ASN A 18 4.36 -7.03 -1.85
N VAL A 19 4.77 -6.47 -0.70
CA VAL A 19 5.35 -5.11 -0.64
C VAL A 19 6.62 -4.98 -1.48
N GLU A 20 7.41 -6.06 -1.63
CA GLU A 20 8.61 -6.08 -2.46
C GLU A 20 8.27 -5.86 -3.93
N LEU A 21 7.21 -6.50 -4.43
CA LEU A 21 6.72 -6.28 -5.79
C LEU A 21 6.29 -4.83 -6.01
N ILE A 22 5.57 -4.23 -5.04
CA ILE A 22 5.18 -2.82 -5.13
C ILE A 22 6.43 -1.93 -5.16
N ARG A 23 7.42 -2.19 -4.32
CA ARG A 23 8.70 -1.46 -4.32
C ARG A 23 9.39 -1.54 -5.69
N ASP A 24 9.47 -2.72 -6.26
CA ASP A 24 10.19 -2.95 -7.52
C ASP A 24 9.50 -2.21 -8.68
N ILE A 25 8.17 -2.29 -8.76
CA ILE A 25 7.35 -1.50 -9.71
C ILE A 25 7.65 0.00 -9.57
N HIS A 26 7.67 0.54 -8.35
CA HIS A 26 7.94 1.97 -8.13
C HIS A 26 9.38 2.36 -8.41
N THR A 27 10.33 1.46 -8.19
CA THR A 27 11.75 1.71 -8.46
C THR A 27 11.98 1.82 -9.96
N GLU A 28 11.39 0.92 -10.74
CA GLU A 28 11.45 0.96 -12.20
C GLU A 28 10.71 2.17 -12.76
N LEU A 29 9.48 2.42 -12.31
CA LEU A 29 8.69 3.59 -12.73
C LEU A 29 9.43 4.90 -12.46
N LEU A 30 10.04 5.05 -11.28
CA LEU A 30 10.83 6.22 -10.94
C LEU A 30 12.03 6.37 -11.88
N ALA A 31 12.77 5.28 -12.12
CA ALA A 31 13.93 5.30 -13.00
C ALA A 31 13.59 5.69 -14.44
N GLU A 32 12.42 5.30 -14.95
CA GLU A 32 11.94 5.70 -16.27
C GLU A 32 11.46 7.15 -16.30
N ILE A 33 10.76 7.62 -15.27
CA ILE A 33 10.29 9.00 -15.20
C ILE A 33 11.45 9.98 -15.03
N GLU A 34 12.49 9.64 -14.26
CA GLU A 34 13.64 10.53 -14.01
C GLU A 34 14.49 10.78 -15.26
N LYS A 35 14.44 9.87 -16.25
CA LYS A 35 15.12 10.05 -17.55
C LYS A 35 14.46 11.12 -18.43
N GLU A 36 13.18 11.41 -18.19
CA GLU A 36 12.34 12.16 -19.11
C GLU A 36 11.84 13.48 -18.50
N LYS A 37 11.90 14.55 -19.30
CA LYS A 37 11.37 15.87 -18.91
C LYS A 37 10.09 16.25 -19.65
N ASP A 38 9.74 15.52 -20.71
CA ASP A 38 8.52 15.77 -21.47
C ASP A 38 7.30 15.17 -20.73
N PRO A 39 6.32 15.99 -20.32
CA PRO A 39 5.10 15.52 -19.65
C PRO A 39 4.32 14.45 -20.44
N LYS A 40 4.39 14.45 -21.78
CA LYS A 40 3.72 13.45 -22.62
C LYS A 40 4.37 12.08 -22.51
N VAL A 41 5.71 12.06 -22.43
CA VAL A 41 6.47 10.82 -22.26
C VAL A 41 6.27 10.28 -20.85
N VAL A 42 6.35 11.15 -19.83
CA VAL A 42 6.04 10.78 -18.44
C VAL A 42 4.65 10.16 -18.31
N LEU A 43 3.63 10.76 -18.96
CA LEU A 43 2.28 10.20 -18.96
C LEU A 43 2.22 8.83 -19.65
N ALA A 44 2.92 8.66 -20.78
CA ALA A 44 2.99 7.38 -21.47
C ALA A 44 3.67 6.29 -20.63
N THR A 45 4.70 6.65 -19.85
CA THR A 45 5.34 5.75 -18.88
C THR A 45 4.35 5.33 -17.79
N PHE A 46 3.60 6.28 -17.21
CA PHE A 46 2.56 5.91 -16.25
C PHE A 46 1.49 4.99 -16.84
N ASP A 47 1.05 5.26 -18.08
CA ASP A 47 0.07 4.43 -18.79
C ASP A 47 0.59 3.00 -19.03
N ALA A 48 1.88 2.83 -19.31
CA ALA A 48 2.49 1.52 -19.46
C ALA A 48 2.57 0.74 -18.13
N TYR A 49 2.79 1.44 -17.00
CA TYR A 49 2.94 0.83 -15.68
C TYR A 49 1.63 0.66 -14.92
N VAL A 50 0.54 1.34 -15.31
CA VAL A 50 -0.72 1.33 -14.54
C VAL A 50 -1.34 -0.07 -14.44
N THR A 51 -1.11 -0.94 -15.43
CA THR A 51 -1.55 -2.34 -15.41
C THR A 51 -0.84 -3.15 -14.33
N GLU A 52 0.40 -2.81 -13.99
CA GLU A 52 1.16 -3.44 -12.91
C GLU A 52 0.69 -2.99 -11.53
N PHE A 53 -0.05 -1.88 -11.43
CA PHE A 53 -0.66 -1.44 -10.17
C PHE A 53 -1.75 -2.40 -9.66
N LYS A 54 -2.16 -3.42 -10.42
CA LYS A 54 -2.94 -4.57 -9.90
C LYS A 54 -2.29 -5.23 -8.67
N ALA A 55 -0.96 -5.11 -8.51
CA ALA A 55 -0.24 -5.55 -7.33
C ALA A 55 -0.76 -4.92 -6.03
N TYR A 56 -1.30 -3.70 -6.10
CA TYR A 56 -1.91 -3.02 -4.97
C TYR A 56 -3.16 -3.73 -4.45
N SER A 57 -4.01 -4.27 -5.33
CA SER A 57 -5.21 -4.99 -4.91
C SER A 57 -4.87 -6.18 -4.01
N LYS A 58 -3.87 -6.98 -4.40
CA LYS A 58 -3.35 -8.10 -3.58
C LYS A 58 -2.80 -7.61 -2.23
N TYR A 59 -2.08 -6.49 -2.23
CA TYR A 59 -1.55 -5.92 -0.99
C TYR A 59 -2.69 -5.50 -0.06
N PHE A 60 -3.71 -4.81 -0.57
CA PHE A 60 -4.83 -4.32 0.21
C PHE A 60 -5.73 -5.43 0.75
N GLU A 61 -5.86 -6.56 0.04
CA GLU A 61 -6.53 -7.76 0.58
C GLU A 61 -5.83 -8.31 1.84
N SER A 62 -4.50 -8.24 1.88
CA SER A 62 -3.68 -8.76 2.99
C SER A 62 -3.45 -7.76 4.13
N LEU A 63 -3.65 -6.47 3.86
CA LEU A 63 -3.31 -5.37 4.75
C LEU A 63 -3.96 -5.42 6.14
N PRO A 64 -5.26 -5.76 6.28
CA PRO A 64 -5.92 -5.86 7.59
C PRO A 64 -5.35 -6.99 8.43
N ASN A 65 -5.07 -8.14 7.81
CA ASN A 65 -4.43 -9.27 8.48
C ASN A 65 -3.01 -8.90 8.92
N SER A 66 -2.30 -8.13 8.09
CA SER A 66 -0.97 -7.60 8.41
C SER A 66 -1.02 -6.71 9.66
N LEU A 67 -1.95 -5.76 9.70
CA LEU A 67 -2.14 -4.87 10.85
C LEU A 67 -2.54 -5.64 12.11
N ALA A 68 -3.48 -6.57 12.02
CA ALA A 68 -3.92 -7.39 13.14
C ALA A 68 -2.77 -8.26 13.70
N LEU A 69 -1.93 -8.82 12.83
CA LEU A 69 -0.75 -9.59 13.25
C LEU A 69 0.29 -8.71 13.94
N VAL A 70 0.56 -7.52 13.43
CA VAL A 70 1.49 -6.57 14.06
C VAL A 70 1.00 -6.18 15.44
N GLN A 71 -0.29 -5.85 15.59
CA GLN A 71 -0.90 -5.54 16.89
C GLN A 71 -0.80 -6.72 17.86
N ARG A 72 -1.20 -7.92 17.42
CA ARG A 72 -1.13 -9.13 18.23
C ARG A 72 0.29 -9.44 18.68
N PHE A 73 1.26 -9.40 17.77
CA PHE A 73 2.66 -9.70 18.10
C PHE A 73 3.30 -8.64 18.98
N SER A 74 2.92 -7.37 18.83
CA SER A 74 3.34 -6.31 19.75
C SER A 74 2.83 -6.53 21.17
N ALA A 75 1.66 -7.15 21.35
CA ALA A 75 1.09 -7.46 22.66
C ALA A 75 1.62 -8.78 23.26
N GLU A 76 1.74 -9.83 22.45
CA GLU A 76 2.01 -11.21 22.91
C GLU A 76 3.50 -11.58 22.86
N ILE A 77 4.28 -10.97 21.97
CA ILE A 77 5.68 -11.35 21.71
C ILE A 77 6.61 -10.22 22.15
N GLY A 78 7.08 -10.28 23.40
CA GLY A 78 7.94 -9.24 23.97
C GLY A 78 9.23 -8.97 23.18
N SER A 79 9.78 -9.96 22.47
CA SER A 79 10.95 -9.78 21.59
C SER A 79 10.61 -8.98 20.32
N PHE A 80 9.40 -9.15 19.77
CA PHE A 80 8.89 -8.40 18.64
C PHE A 80 8.64 -6.94 19.03
N ALA A 81 7.97 -6.71 20.16
CA ALA A 81 7.73 -5.36 20.69
C ALA A 81 9.05 -4.61 20.96
N LYS A 82 10.02 -5.26 21.61
CA LYS A 82 11.37 -4.70 21.83
C LYS A 82 12.09 -4.40 20.53
N PHE A 83 11.95 -5.26 19.52
CA PHE A 83 12.51 -5.02 18.20
C PHE A 83 11.89 -3.76 17.56
N LEU A 84 10.57 -3.63 17.51
CA LEU A 84 9.91 -2.45 16.95
C LEU A 84 10.31 -1.16 17.67
N GLN A 85 10.36 -1.19 19.01
CA GLN A 85 10.87 -0.06 19.78
C GLN A 85 12.34 0.25 19.48
N SER A 86 13.18 -0.76 19.32
CA SER A 86 14.60 -0.56 18.97
C SER A 86 14.77 0.05 17.57
N VAL A 87 13.94 -0.37 16.61
CA VAL A 87 13.91 0.19 15.26
C VAL A 87 13.43 1.63 15.31
N HIS A 88 12.35 1.93 16.04
CA HIS A 88 11.82 3.29 16.19
C HIS A 88 12.82 4.24 16.87
N ARG A 89 13.53 3.76 17.90
CA ARG A 89 14.57 4.52 18.63
C ARG A 89 15.89 4.65 17.89
N SER A 90 16.18 3.75 16.94
CA SER A 90 17.41 3.82 16.14
C SER A 90 17.41 5.09 15.28
N ARG A 91 18.55 5.77 15.23
CA ARG A 91 18.71 7.14 14.68
C ARG A 91 17.96 7.34 13.36
N ARG A 92 17.40 8.55 13.26
CA ARG A 92 16.70 9.17 12.13
C ARG A 92 16.97 8.48 10.78
N TYR A 93 15.92 8.08 10.08
CA TYR A 93 16.02 7.72 8.67
C TYR A 93 15.89 9.01 7.85
N HIS A 94 16.95 9.42 7.15
CA HIS A 94 17.02 10.69 6.41
C HIS A 94 16.59 11.93 7.23
N GLY A 95 17.04 12.03 8.48
CA GLY A 95 16.75 13.20 9.31
C GLY A 95 15.35 13.24 9.94
N LYS A 96 14.47 12.26 9.65
CA LYS A 96 13.12 12.14 10.24
C LYS A 96 13.05 11.00 11.27
N PRO A 97 12.17 11.10 12.29
CA PRO A 97 11.83 9.96 13.14
C PRO A 97 11.38 8.78 12.28
N ARG A 98 11.80 7.56 12.63
CA ARG A 98 11.28 6.36 11.96
C ARG A 98 9.81 6.22 12.31
N GLU A 99 8.96 6.09 11.30
CA GLU A 99 7.53 5.86 11.49
C GLU A 99 7.28 4.48 12.13
N GLU A 100 6.14 4.34 12.81
CA GLU A 100 5.65 3.05 13.30
C GLU A 100 5.39 2.08 12.13
N LEU A 101 5.51 0.78 12.39
CA LEU A 101 5.37 -0.24 11.35
C LEU A 101 3.98 -0.19 10.70
N GLU A 102 2.94 0.02 11.50
CA GLU A 102 1.56 0.19 11.05
C GLU A 102 1.42 1.35 10.06
N ILE A 103 2.08 2.48 10.33
CA ILE A 103 2.09 3.65 9.44
C ILE A 103 2.83 3.33 8.13
N LEU A 104 3.95 2.62 8.22
CA LEU A 104 4.71 2.17 7.04
C LEU A 104 3.85 1.24 6.16
N LEU A 105 3.11 0.32 6.77
CA LEU A 105 2.20 -0.60 6.07
C LEU A 105 1.06 0.14 5.35
N MET A 106 0.66 1.32 5.84
CA MET A 106 -0.34 2.18 5.18
C MET A 106 0.22 3.00 4.01
N LYS A 107 1.55 3.11 3.82
CA LYS A 107 2.11 3.95 2.74
C LYS A 107 1.65 3.56 1.33
N PRO A 108 1.56 2.27 0.96
CA PRO A 108 1.02 1.87 -0.34
C PRO A 108 -0.40 2.39 -0.57
N LEU A 109 -1.28 2.33 0.45
CA LEU A 109 -2.64 2.86 0.36
C LEU A 109 -2.64 4.38 0.17
N ARG A 110 -1.85 5.10 0.98
CA ARG A 110 -1.72 6.55 0.85
C ARG A 110 -1.20 6.95 -0.53
N ARG A 111 -0.27 6.17 -1.09
CA ARG A 111 0.32 6.46 -2.41
C ARG A 111 -0.70 6.33 -3.54
N ILE A 112 -1.53 5.28 -3.54
CA ILE A 112 -2.53 5.10 -4.59
C ILE A 112 -3.63 6.17 -4.52
N ILE A 113 -4.03 6.59 -3.31
CA ILE A 113 -4.94 7.73 -3.10
C ILE A 113 -4.31 9.02 -3.62
N GLN A 114 -3.03 9.25 -3.35
CA GLN A 114 -2.33 10.43 -3.84
C GLN A 114 -2.34 10.48 -5.38
N TYR A 115 -2.07 9.35 -6.05
CA TYR A 115 -2.17 9.31 -7.51
C TYR A 115 -3.58 9.65 -8.01
N GLN A 116 -4.62 9.12 -7.37
CA GLN A 116 -6.00 9.45 -7.72
C GLN A 116 -6.24 10.97 -7.67
N LEU A 117 -5.78 11.64 -6.61
CA LEU A 117 -5.90 13.09 -6.44
C LEU A 117 -5.08 13.85 -7.49
N ASP A 118 -3.84 13.42 -7.73
CA ASP A 118 -2.94 14.03 -8.71
C ASP A 118 -3.53 13.96 -10.12
N PHE A 119 -4.00 12.77 -10.55
CA PHE A 119 -4.61 12.60 -11.88
C PHE A 119 -5.97 13.30 -12.00
N THR A 120 -6.77 13.37 -10.93
CA THR A 120 -8.00 14.19 -10.91
C THR A 120 -7.68 15.65 -11.14
N ARG A 121 -6.65 16.17 -10.46
CA ARG A 121 -6.20 17.55 -10.64
C ARG A 121 -5.68 17.79 -12.05
N LEU A 122 -4.84 16.89 -12.59
CA LEU A 122 -4.32 17.01 -13.96
C LEU A 122 -5.45 17.04 -15.00
N ILE A 123 -6.46 16.19 -14.87
CA ILE A 123 -7.64 16.19 -15.75
C ILE A 123 -8.38 17.53 -15.68
N SER A 124 -8.59 18.08 -14.47
CA SER A 124 -9.27 19.37 -14.30
C SER A 124 -8.51 20.53 -14.96
N LEU A 125 -7.18 20.52 -14.93
CA LEU A 125 -6.33 21.51 -15.59
C LEU A 125 -6.33 21.37 -17.12
N CYS A 126 -6.73 20.23 -17.65
CA CYS A 126 -6.86 19.96 -19.07
C CYS A 126 -8.31 20.00 -19.57
N ALA A 127 -9.26 20.49 -18.76
CA ALA A 127 -10.68 20.47 -19.09
C ALA A 127 -11.04 21.33 -20.34
N ASP A 128 -10.26 22.38 -20.60
CA ASP A 128 -10.42 23.24 -21.79
C ASP A 128 -9.76 22.64 -23.05
N ALA A 129 -8.95 21.59 -22.90
CA ALA A 129 -8.36 20.87 -24.03
C ALA A 129 -9.38 19.89 -24.60
N ASP A 130 -9.39 19.70 -25.93
CA ASP A 130 -10.30 18.76 -26.58
C ASP A 130 -10.17 17.37 -25.94
N SER A 131 -11.27 16.91 -25.31
CA SER A 131 -11.43 15.59 -24.69
C SER A 131 -11.06 14.42 -25.62
N LYS A 132 -10.97 14.67 -26.93
CA LYS A 132 -10.56 13.70 -27.94
C LYS A 132 -9.04 13.53 -28.05
N THR A 133 -8.24 14.40 -27.43
CA THR A 133 -6.78 14.29 -27.47
C THR A 133 -6.31 12.99 -26.81
N LEU A 134 -5.32 12.33 -27.43
CA LEU A 134 -4.71 11.11 -26.89
C LEU A 134 -4.18 11.29 -25.46
N PHE A 135 -3.68 12.49 -25.16
CA PHE A 135 -3.19 12.86 -23.83
C PHE A 135 -4.32 12.81 -22.78
N TYR A 136 -5.46 13.44 -23.06
CA TYR A 136 -6.61 13.42 -22.16
C TYR A 136 -7.14 12.00 -21.93
N ARG A 137 -7.21 11.17 -22.99
CA ARG A 137 -7.62 9.77 -22.89
C ARG A 137 -6.69 8.92 -22.02
N LYS A 138 -5.38 9.15 -22.09
CA LYS A 138 -4.40 8.47 -21.23
C LYS A 138 -4.57 8.88 -19.76
N LEU A 139 -4.73 10.17 -19.49
CA LEU A 139 -5.00 10.65 -18.13
C LEU A 139 -6.25 10.01 -17.52
N THR A 140 -7.36 10.00 -18.25
CA THR A 140 -8.62 9.40 -17.77
C THR A 140 -8.51 7.88 -17.64
N GLY A 141 -7.80 7.21 -18.55
CA GLY A 141 -7.53 5.77 -18.48
C GLY A 141 -6.73 5.39 -17.23
N ILE A 142 -5.64 6.11 -16.94
CA ILE A 142 -4.84 5.88 -15.73
C ILE A 142 -5.68 6.12 -14.47
N LYS A 143 -6.44 7.22 -14.42
CA LYS A 143 -7.32 7.51 -13.29
C LYS A 143 -8.35 6.38 -13.09
N ALA A 144 -8.99 5.91 -14.16
CA ALA A 144 -9.99 4.85 -14.08
C ALA A 144 -9.40 3.53 -13.54
N ALA A 145 -8.18 3.17 -13.94
CA ALA A 145 -7.48 2.00 -13.40
C ALA A 145 -7.16 2.17 -11.90
N ILE A 146 -6.74 3.37 -11.48
CA ILE A 146 -6.51 3.68 -10.06
C ILE A 146 -7.82 3.62 -9.26
N ASP A 147 -8.91 4.19 -9.78
CA ASP A 147 -10.24 4.15 -9.15
C ASP A 147 -10.71 2.70 -8.98
N GLN A 148 -10.49 1.84 -9.98
CA GLN A 148 -10.83 0.43 -9.90
C GLN A 148 -10.06 -0.27 -8.75
N ILE A 149 -8.77 0.03 -8.60
CA ILE A 149 -7.96 -0.50 -7.49
C ILE A 149 -8.54 -0.04 -6.14
N LEU A 150 -8.88 1.23 -6.00
CA LEU A 150 -9.43 1.80 -4.76
C LEU A 150 -10.83 1.26 -4.43
N ASN A 151 -11.70 1.11 -5.42
CA ASN A 151 -13.03 0.51 -5.24
C ASN A 151 -12.91 -0.94 -4.74
N ASN A 152 -11.92 -1.69 -5.23
CA ASN A 152 -11.63 -3.03 -4.70
C ASN A 152 -11.19 -3.00 -3.23
N VAL A 153 -10.58 -1.91 -2.76
CA VAL A 153 -10.26 -1.72 -1.33
C VAL A 153 -11.52 -1.48 -0.51
N GLU A 154 -12.41 -0.58 -0.96
CA GLU A 154 -13.64 -0.26 -0.24
C GLU A 154 -14.56 -1.49 -0.08
N ILE A 155 -14.73 -2.26 -1.17
CA ILE A 155 -15.47 -3.54 -1.16
C ILE A 155 -14.87 -4.53 -0.15
N ASN A 156 -13.55 -4.51 0.02
CA ASN A 156 -12.89 -5.36 0.99
C ASN A 156 -13.03 -4.81 2.41
N THR A 157 -12.99 -3.49 2.66
CA THR A 157 -13.15 -2.92 4.01
C THR A 157 -14.49 -3.25 4.68
N GLU A 158 -15.59 -3.32 3.93
CA GLU A 158 -16.89 -3.80 4.43
C GLU A 158 -16.84 -5.29 4.81
N LYS A 159 -16.31 -6.14 3.92
CA LYS A 159 -16.11 -7.59 4.19
C LYS A 159 -15.15 -7.87 5.34
N LEU A 160 -14.22 -6.95 5.61
CA LEU A 160 -13.26 -7.04 6.69
C LEU A 160 -13.86 -6.66 8.04
N LYS A 161 -14.79 -5.70 8.08
CA LYS A 161 -15.61 -5.43 9.28
C LYS A 161 -16.46 -6.65 9.64
N GLU A 162 -17.07 -7.30 8.64
CA GLU A 162 -17.84 -8.54 8.86
C GLU A 162 -16.97 -9.68 9.40
N ARG A 163 -15.79 -9.93 8.79
CA ARG A 163 -14.86 -10.98 9.24
C ARG A 163 -14.24 -10.70 10.61
N ALA A 164 -13.92 -9.44 10.92
CA ALA A 164 -13.43 -9.05 12.24
C ALA A 164 -14.50 -9.29 13.33
N ASN A 165 -15.77 -9.01 13.02
CA ASN A 165 -16.88 -9.31 13.91
C ASN A 165 -17.07 -10.81 14.15
N THR A 166 -16.92 -11.66 13.12
CA THR A 166 -17.00 -13.13 13.26
C THR A 166 -15.86 -13.71 14.11
N ILE A 167 -14.64 -13.17 13.98
CA ILE A 167 -13.49 -13.61 14.77
C ILE A 167 -13.60 -13.16 16.24
N ALA A 168 -14.15 -11.96 16.48
CA ALA A 168 -14.43 -11.48 17.84
C ALA A 168 -15.48 -12.33 18.57
N THR A 169 -16.49 -12.87 17.85
CA THR A 169 -17.49 -13.77 18.43
C THR A 169 -16.93 -15.16 18.75
N TYR A 170 -16.05 -15.70 17.90
CA TYR A 170 -15.38 -17.00 18.18
C TYR A 170 -14.35 -16.92 19.32
N GLY A 171 -13.67 -15.79 19.49
CA GLY A 171 -12.72 -15.57 20.60
C GLY A 171 -13.38 -15.50 21.98
N GLN A 172 -14.67 -15.14 22.06
CA GLN A 172 -15.45 -15.16 23.30
C GLN A 172 -15.91 -16.57 23.69
N PHE A 173 -16.07 -17.48 22.71
CA PHE A 173 -16.54 -18.85 22.96
C PHE A 173 -15.46 -19.80 23.50
N ILE A 174 -14.17 -19.48 23.29
CA ILE A 174 -13.03 -20.28 23.79
C ILE A 174 -12.61 -19.84 25.21
N ARG A 175 -13.05 -18.66 25.68
CA ARG A 175 -12.77 -18.18 27.05
C ARG A 175 -13.86 -18.51 28.08
N SER A 176 -14.92 -19.22 27.67
CA SER A 176 -16.03 -19.62 28.55
C SER A 176 -16.09 -21.13 28.82
N LYS A 177 -14.98 -21.85 28.67
CA LYS A 177 -14.83 -23.24 29.11
C LYS A 177 -13.62 -23.39 30.00
#